data_AF-A0A958FVU8-F1
#
_entry.id   AF-A0A958FVU8-F1
#
_cell.length_a   1.000
_cell.length_b   1.000
_cell.length_c   1.000
_cell.angle_alpha   90.00
_cell.angle_beta   90.00
_cell.angle_gamma   90.00
#
_symmetry.space_group_name_H-M   'P 1'
#
loop_
_entity.id
_entity.type
_entity.pdbx_description
1 polymer ?
#
loop_
_entity_poly.entity_id
_entity_poly.type
_entity_poly.pdbx_seq_one_letter_code
_entity_poly.pdbx_strand_id
1 'polypeptide(L)'
;MKNTAVLKPDKQGRISLPEPLKSSQLVQYELNPDGSILIYPVRTVREYPDMSDLPESSDLTDSIKASLHKSLSSTQQGVFARSSFEALKAKKKK
;
A
#
# COMPACT_ATOMS: atom_id res chain seq x y z
N MET A 1 -21.02 -13.07 24.73
CA MET A 1 -20.91 -12.17 25.89
C MET A 1 -20.13 -10.94 25.45
N LYS A 2 -20.66 -9.73 25.63
CA LYS A 2 -19.93 -8.48 25.30
C LYS A 2 -18.84 -8.29 26.36
N ASN A 3 -17.57 -8.43 25.98
CA ASN A 3 -16.44 -8.23 26.88
C ASN A 3 -16.05 -6.75 26.83
N THR A 4 -16.65 -5.93 27.69
CA THR A 4 -16.35 -4.51 27.80
C THR A 4 -15.11 -4.32 28.66
N ALA A 5 -13.95 -4.15 28.03
CA ALA A 5 -12.69 -3.84 28.70
C ALA A 5 -12.30 -2.38 28.46
N VAL A 6 -12.03 -1.64 29.53
CA VAL A 6 -11.49 -0.28 29.44
C VAL A 6 -9.96 -0.37 29.34
N LEU A 7 -9.41 -0.01 28.18
CA LEU A 7 -7.98 -0.04 27.91
C LEU A 7 -7.36 1.33 28.19
N LYS A 8 -6.31 1.37 29.01
CA LYS A 8 -5.55 2.61 29.24
C LYS A 8 -4.43 2.73 28.20
N PRO A 9 -4.27 3.89 27.55
CA PRO A 9 -3.15 4.13 26.65
C PRO A 9 -1.84 4.30 27.44
N ASP A 10 -0.72 3.96 26.81
CA ASP A 10 0.61 4.28 27.33
C ASP A 10 0.95 5.77 27.15
N LYS A 11 2.16 6.18 27.58
CA LYS A 11 2.64 7.57 27.45
C LYS A 11 2.79 8.05 26.00
N GLN A 12 2.75 7.15 25.03
CA GLN A 12 2.82 7.42 23.59
C GLN A 12 1.44 7.29 22.92
N GLY A 13 0.37 7.07 23.68
CA GLY A 13 -0.99 6.92 23.17
C GLY A 13 -1.31 5.53 22.61
N ARG A 14 -0.46 4.52 22.86
CA ARG A 14 -0.66 3.15 22.36
C ARG A 14 -1.56 2.34 23.29
N ILE A 15 -2.43 1.51 22.73
CA ILE A 15 -3.31 0.61 23.48
C ILE A 15 -2.94 -0.86 23.23
N SER A 16 -3.03 -1.70 24.26
CA SER A 16 -2.85 -3.14 24.11
C SER A 16 -4.16 -3.79 23.70
N LEU A 17 -4.23 -4.32 22.47
CA LEU A 17 -5.44 -4.96 21.97
C LEU A 17 -5.72 -6.29 22.70
N PRO A 18 -6.99 -6.70 22.88
CA PRO A 18 -7.36 -8.01 23.44
C PRO A 18 -6.85 -9.18 22.60
N GLU A 19 -6.66 -10.36 23.22
CA GLU A 19 -6.17 -11.59 22.57
C GLU A 19 -6.77 -11.92 21.19
N PRO A 20 -8.09 -11.83 20.93
CA PRO A 20 -8.65 -12.15 19.61
C PRO A 20 -8.13 -11.27 18.47
N LEU A 21 -7.56 -10.09 18.78
CA LEU A 21 -6.93 -9.22 17.79
C LEU A 21 -5.40 -9.36 17.75
N LYS A 22 -4.78 -9.92 18.79
CA LYS A 22 -3.32 -10.15 18.84
C LYS A 22 -2.86 -11.26 17.87
N SER A 23 -3.75 -12.19 17.53
CA SER A 23 -3.44 -13.25 16.56
C SER A 23 -3.33 -12.74 15.12
N SER A 24 -3.77 -11.51 14.84
CA SER A 24 -3.65 -10.89 13.52
C SER A 24 -2.37 -10.07 13.42
N GLN A 25 -1.57 -10.30 12.38
CA GLN A 25 -0.32 -9.54 12.13
C GLN A 25 -0.60 -8.09 11.71
N LEU A 26 -1.76 -7.85 11.10
CA LEU A 26 -2.22 -6.52 10.66
C LEU A 26 -3.67 -6.29 11.11
N VAL A 27 -3.96 -5.07 11.53
CA VAL A 27 -5.29 -4.60 11.90
C VAL A 27 -5.58 -3.30 11.16
N GLN A 28 -6.80 -3.15 10.69
CA GLN A 28 -7.31 -1.91 10.13
C GLN A 28 -8.22 -1.25 11.16
N TYR A 29 -8.26 0.09 11.14
CA TYR A 29 -9.14 0.86 12.00
C TYR A 29 -9.92 1.91 11.22
N GLU A 30 -11.12 2.20 11.71
CA GLU A 30 -11.98 3.26 11.22
C GLU A 30 -12.41 4.14 12.39
N LEU A 31 -12.47 5.45 12.14
CA LEU A 31 -12.88 6.44 13.11
C LEU A 31 -14.30 6.89 12.78
N ASN A 32 -15.23 6.56 13.67
CA ASN A 32 -16.63 6.89 13.49
C ASN A 32 -16.91 8.35 13.86
N PRO A 33 -18.00 8.95 13.34
CA PRO A 33 -18.38 10.33 13.66
C PRO A 33 -18.65 10.59 15.16
N ASP A 34 -19.00 9.55 15.90
CA ASP A 34 -19.24 9.58 17.35
C ASP A 34 -17.93 9.50 18.18
N GLY A 35 -16.77 9.48 17.52
CA GLY A 35 -15.46 9.36 18.14
C GLY A 35 -15.08 7.94 18.55
N SER A 36 -15.92 6.93 18.25
CA SER A 36 -15.56 5.54 18.46
C SER A 36 -14.57 5.04 17.40
N ILE A 37 -13.72 4.09 17.78
CA ILE A 37 -12.75 3.46 16.89
C ILE A 37 -13.17 2.01 16.68
N LEU A 38 -13.48 1.65 15.44
CA LEU A 38 -13.67 0.27 15.01
C LEU A 38 -12.32 -0.31 14.62
N ILE A 39 -11.96 -1.48 15.14
CA ILE A 39 -10.71 -2.18 14.82
C ILE A 39 -11.07 -3.59 14.38
N TYR A 40 -10.53 -4.02 13.24
CA TYR A 40 -10.77 -5.34 12.70
C TYR A 40 -9.48 -5.96 12.14
N PRO A 41 -9.35 -7.30 12.21
CA PRO A 41 -8.21 -7.99 11.63
C PRO A 41 -8.24 -7.81 10.10
N VAL A 42 -7.11 -7.44 9.51
CA VAL A 42 -6.98 -7.43 8.06
C VAL A 42 -6.98 -8.88 7.61
N ARG A 43 -8.06 -9.31 6.95
CA ARG A 43 -7.98 -10.50 6.11
C ARG A 43 -7.12 -10.10 4.94
N THR A 44 -5.84 -10.48 4.94
CA THR A 44 -5.03 -10.45 3.73
C THR A 44 -5.57 -11.50 2.77
N VAL A 45 -6.78 -11.29 2.26
CA VAL A 45 -7.08 -11.75 0.93
C VAL A 45 -6.22 -10.82 0.09
N ARG A 46 -5.05 -11.31 -0.34
CA ARG A 46 -4.53 -10.83 -1.62
C ARG A 46 -5.60 -11.26 -2.62
N GLU A 47 -6.68 -10.49 -2.72
CA GLU A 47 -7.46 -10.45 -3.93
C GLU A 47 -6.49 -9.84 -4.92
N TYR A 48 -5.67 -10.69 -5.52
CA TYR A 48 -5.31 -10.42 -6.89
C TYR A 48 -6.66 -10.19 -7.55
N PRO A 49 -6.95 -8.96 -8.03
CA PRO A 49 -8.19 -8.75 -8.76
C PRO A 49 -8.24 -9.84 -9.83
N ASP A 50 -9.42 -10.37 -10.09
CA ASP A 50 -9.56 -11.43 -11.08
C ASP A 50 -8.89 -11.00 -12.38
N MET A 51 -7.77 -11.64 -12.71
CA MET A 51 -6.94 -11.29 -13.87
C MET A 51 -7.43 -12.03 -15.12
N SER A 52 -8.55 -12.77 -15.03
CA SER A 52 -9.15 -13.52 -16.15
C SER A 52 -9.53 -12.64 -17.33
N ASP A 53 -9.85 -11.37 -17.06
CA ASP A 53 -10.24 -10.39 -18.08
C ASP A 53 -9.03 -9.72 -18.76
N LEU A 54 -7.80 -10.00 -18.32
CA LEU A 54 -6.63 -9.46 -18.97
C LEU A 54 -6.29 -10.28 -20.21
N PRO A 55 -6.01 -9.62 -21.36
CA PRO A 55 -5.61 -10.32 -22.56
C PRO A 55 -4.32 -11.11 -22.30
N GLU A 56 -4.31 -12.38 -22.72
CA GLU A 56 -3.10 -13.17 -22.67
C GLU A 56 -2.04 -12.55 -23.58
N SER A 57 -0.76 -12.74 -23.26
CA SER A 57 0.34 -12.16 -24.05
C SER A 57 0.35 -12.59 -25.53
N SER A 58 -0.39 -13.64 -25.89
CA SER A 58 -0.69 -14.07 -27.25
C SER A 58 -1.67 -13.15 -27.99
N ASP A 59 -2.59 -12.50 -27.27
CA ASP A 59 -3.69 -11.69 -27.81
C ASP A 59 -3.31 -10.22 -27.98
N LEU A 60 -2.17 -9.83 -27.41
CA LEU A 60 -1.60 -8.50 -27.63
C LEU A 60 -1.07 -8.40 -29.06
N THR A 61 -1.65 -7.49 -29.84
CA THR A 61 -1.14 -7.14 -31.16
C THR A 61 0.29 -6.59 -31.06
N ASP A 62 1.07 -6.76 -32.13
CA ASP A 62 2.47 -6.30 -32.16
C ASP A 62 2.61 -4.79 -31.89
N SER A 63 1.59 -4.00 -32.22
CA SER A 63 1.55 -2.57 -31.92
C SER A 63 1.43 -2.27 -30.42
N ILE A 64 0.65 -3.06 -29.68
CA ILE A 64 0.50 -2.93 -28.22
C ILE A 64 1.78 -3.41 -27.53
N LYS A 65 2.37 -4.53 -27.99
CA LYS A 65 3.68 -5.01 -27.51
C LYS A 65 4.76 -3.96 -27.71
N ALA A 66 4.83 -3.35 -28.89
CA ALA A 66 5.78 -2.28 -29.19
C ALA A 66 5.55 -1.02 -28.33
N SER A 67 4.29 -0.64 -28.10
CA SER A 67 3.93 0.50 -27.24
C SER A 67 4.31 0.27 -25.77
N LEU A 68 4.05 -0.94 -25.25
CA LEU A 68 4.44 -1.34 -23.89
C LEU A 68 5.97 -1.40 -23.74
N HIS A 69 6.68 -1.99 -24.69
CA HIS A 69 8.14 -1.97 -24.67
C HIS A 69 8.69 -0.55 -24.71
N LYS A 70 8.09 0.35 -25.50
CA LYS A 70 8.46 1.77 -25.57
C LYS A 70 8.19 2.53 -24.28
N SER A 71 7.11 2.22 -23.56
CA SER A 71 6.79 2.87 -22.28
C SER A 71 7.63 2.33 -21.12
N LEU A 72 7.92 1.02 -21.11
CA LEU A 72 8.75 0.34 -20.12
C LEU A 72 10.24 0.61 -20.32
N SER A 73 10.69 0.82 -21.55
CA SER A 73 12.00 1.38 -21.86
C SER A 73 12.01 2.86 -21.52
N SER A 74 11.84 3.20 -20.24
CA SER A 74 12.08 4.58 -19.80
C SER A 74 13.57 4.85 -20.00
N THR A 75 13.91 5.55 -21.08
CA THR A 75 15.27 6.04 -21.38
C THR A 75 15.62 7.23 -20.49
N GLN A 76 15.07 7.29 -19.27
CA GLN A 76 15.49 8.26 -18.30
C GLN A 76 16.81 7.78 -17.73
N GLN A 77 17.91 8.32 -18.27
CA GLN A 77 19.22 8.21 -17.62
C GLN A 77 19.05 8.60 -16.15
N GLY A 78 19.28 7.64 -15.26
CA GLY A 78 19.23 7.88 -13.82
C GLY A 78 20.16 9.03 -13.45
N VAL A 79 19.72 9.89 -12.54
CA VAL A 79 20.57 10.96 -12.02
C VAL A 79 21.43 10.36 -10.93
N PHE A 80 22.72 10.20 -11.19
CA PHE A 80 23.69 9.84 -10.15
C PHE A 80 23.95 11.07 -9.28
N ALA A 81 23.54 11.03 -8.02
CA ALA A 81 23.70 12.13 -7.08
C ALA A 81 24.16 11.59 -5.72
N ARG A 82 25.03 12.34 -5.02
CA ARG A 82 25.55 11.94 -3.70
C ARG A 82 24.65 12.43 -2.55
N SER A 83 23.63 13.24 -2.86
CA SER A 83 22.63 13.73 -1.91
C SER A 83 21.29 14.03 -2.57
N SER A 84 20.22 14.07 -1.77
CA SER A 84 18.86 14.38 -2.22
C SER A 84 18.72 15.79 -2.82
N PHE A 85 19.46 16.77 -2.29
CA PHE A 85 19.47 18.15 -2.79
C PHE A 85 20.07 18.25 -4.20
N GLU A 86 21.14 17.52 -4.45
CA GLU A 86 21.83 17.47 -5.74
C GLU A 86 20.96 16.79 -6.82
N ALA A 87 20.24 15.72 -6.45
CA ALA A 87 19.27 15.07 -7.32
C ALA A 87 18.11 16.00 -7.73
N LEU A 88 17.59 16.81 -6.79
CA LEU A 88 16.51 17.75 -7.06
C LEU A 88 16.96 18.91 -7.97
N LYS A 89 18.19 19.38 -7.84
CA LYS A 89 18.75 20.43 -8.70
C LYS A 89 18.95 19.95 -10.13
N ALA A 90 19.38 18.70 -10.32
CA ALA A 90 19.53 18.09 -11.63
C ALA A 90 18.18 17.90 -12.35
N LYS A 91 17.10 17.62 -11.61
CA LYS A 91 15.73 17.55 -12.16
C LYS A 91 15.17 18.90 -12.60
N LYS A 92 15.56 20.01 -11.95
CA LYS A 92 15.08 21.37 -12.28
C LYS A 92 15.76 22.02 -13.49
N LYS A 93 16.84 21.43 -14.03
CA LYS A 93 17.60 21.96 -15.16
C LYS A 93 17.21 21.36 -16.53
N LYS A 94 16.27 20.41 -16.55
CA LYS A 94 15.72 19.82 -17.78
C LYS A 94 14.35 20.41 -18.08
#